data_AF-R5U861-F1
#
_entry.id   AF-R5U861-F1
#
_cell.length_a   1.000
_cell.length_b   1.000
_cell.length_c   1.000
_cell.angle_alpha   90.00
_cell.angle_beta   90.00
_cell.angle_gamma   90.00
#
_symmetry.space_group_name_H-M   'P 1'
#
loop_
_entity.id
_entity.type
_entity.pdbx_description
1 polymer ?
#
loop_
_entity_poly.entity_id
_entity_poly.type
_entity_poly.pdbx_seq_one_letter_code
_entity_poly.pdbx_strand_id
1 'polypeptide(L)' 'MDQVLETIKRAHQGDKAARDRLVQENMPLVWSIVRRFSNRGYEPEDLFQIGSIGLLKAIDRFDTAYEVKFSTYAVPIE' A
#
# COMPACT_ATOMS: atom_id res chain seq x y z
N MET A 1 -15.79 -4.72 -12.69
CA MET A 1 -14.56 -5.25 -12.07
C MET A 1 -13.83 -4.08 -11.46
N ASP A 2 -13.53 -4.13 -10.16
CA ASP A 2 -12.78 -3.09 -9.46
C ASP A 2 -11.49 -2.74 -10.21
N GLN A 3 -11.37 -1.50 -10.65
CA GLN A 3 -10.22 -1.02 -11.42
C GLN A 3 -8.90 -1.20 -10.65
N VAL A 4 -8.95 -1.17 -9.32
CA VAL A 4 -7.81 -1.47 -8.45
C VAL A 4 -7.39 -2.93 -8.55
N LEU A 5 -8.32 -3.88 -8.52
CA LEU A 5 -8.02 -5.31 -8.62
C LEU A 5 -7.39 -5.64 -9.97
N GLU A 6 -7.88 -5.05 -11.05
CA GLU A 6 -7.30 -5.23 -12.39
C GLU A 6 -5.87 -4.68 -12.46
N THR A 7 -5.63 -3.51 -11.87
CA THR A 7 -4.29 -2.93 -11.81
C THR A 7 -3.33 -3.80 -10.98
N ILE A 8 -3.82 -4.40 -9.88
CA ILE A 8 -3.04 -5.35 -9.07
C ILE A 8 -2.69 -6.60 -9.87
N LYS A 9 -3.63 -7.20 -10.61
CA LYS A 9 -3.36 -8.36 -11.47
C LYS A 9 -2.27 -8.07 -12.50
N ARG A 10 -2.34 -6.91 -13.15
CA ARG A 10 -1.31 -6.47 -14.10
C ARG A 10 0.04 -6.30 -13.42
N ALA A 11 0.07 -5.67 -12.24
CA ALA A 11 1.31 -5.52 -11.46
C ALA A 11 1.94 -6.88 -11.13
N HIS A 12 1.14 -7.89 -10.76
CA HIS A 12 1.63 -9.26 -10.51
C HIS A 12 2.15 -9.98 -11.76
N GLN A 13 1.64 -9.62 -12.94
CA GLN A 13 2.14 -10.11 -14.22
C GLN A 13 3.44 -9.41 -14.66
N GLY A 14 3.98 -8.49 -13.85
CA GLY A 14 5.23 -7.78 -14.13
C GLY A 14 5.05 -6.42 -14.81
N ASP A 15 3.82 -5.91 -14.94
CA ASP A 15 3.57 -4.57 -15.46
C ASP A 15 4.05 -3.51 -14.46
N LYS A 16 5.23 -2.96 -14.73
CA LYS A 16 5.85 -1.93 -13.90
C LYS A 16 5.00 -0.66 -13.84
N ALA A 17 4.33 -0.26 -14.92
CA ALA A 17 3.51 0.94 -14.93
C ALA A 17 2.26 0.76 -14.04
N ALA A 18 1.67 -0.44 -14.04
CA ALA A 18 0.59 -0.78 -13.13
C ALA A 18 1.05 -0.76 -11.66
N ARG A 19 2.24 -1.31 -11.38
CA ARG A 19 2.84 -1.29 -10.04
C ARG A 19 3.13 0.13 -9.57
N ASP A 20 3.78 0.95 -10.40
CA ASP A 20 4.11 2.33 -10.08
C ASP A 20 2.84 3.14 -9.84
N ARG A 21 1.80 2.93 -10.65
CA ARG A 21 0.49 3.55 -10.43
C ARG A 21 -0.11 3.20 -9.08
N LEU A 22 -0.12 1.92 -8.69
CA LEU A 22 -0.62 1.50 -7.38
C LEU A 22 0.16 2.14 -6.23
N VAL A 23 1.48 2.24 -6.36
CA VAL A 23 2.33 2.90 -5.37
C VAL A 23 1.97 4.38 -5.25
N GLN A 24 1.88 5.11 -6.38
CA GLN A 24 1.56 6.53 -6.39
C GLN A 24 0.16 6.83 -5.83
N GLU A 25 -0.86 6.07 -6.25
CA GLU A 25 -2.25 6.26 -5.80
C GLU A 25 -2.42 5.96 -4.29
N ASN A 26 -1.58 5.09 -3.71
CA ASN A 26 -1.65 4.72 -2.31
C ASN A 26 -0.63 5.43 -1.41
N MET A 27 0.26 6.30 -1.93
CA MET A 27 1.16 7.09 -1.08
C MET A 27 0.45 7.97 -0.03
N PRO A 28 -0.69 8.62 -0.34
CA PRO A 28 -1.42 9.41 0.67
C PRO A 28 -1.91 8.57 1.85
N LEU A 29 -2.19 7.28 1.64
CA LEU A 29 -2.55 6.35 2.71
C LEU A 29 -1.38 6.16 3.67
N VAL A 30 -0.15 5.99 3.16
CA VAL A 30 1.06 5.88 3.98
C VAL A 30 1.24 7.12 4.86
N TRP A 31 1.11 8.31 4.29
CA TRP A 31 1.17 9.56 5.06
C TRP A 31 0.08 9.67 6.13
N SER A 32 -1.14 9.22 5.83
CA SER A 32 -2.24 9.18 6.80
C SER A 32 -1.92 8.27 7.99
N ILE A 33 -1.30 7.12 7.74
CA ILE A 33 -0.84 6.18 8.77
C ILE A 33 0.31 6.82 9.57
N VAL A 34 1.34 7.36 8.92
CA VAL A 34 2.49 8.01 9.58
C VAL A 34 2.03 9.08 10.56
N ARG A 35 1.07 9.93 10.15
CA ARG A 35 0.49 10.98 11.01
C ARG A 35 -0.15 10.44 12.29
N ARG A 36 -0.69 9.21 12.27
CA ARG A 36 -1.25 8.57 13.47
C ARG A 36 -0.17 8.13 14.46
N PHE A 37 1.05 7.89 13.99
CA PHE A 37 2.18 7.41 14.80
C PHE A 37 3.20 8.51 15.15
N SER A 38 3.05 9.73 14.61
CA SER A 38 4.02 10.82 14.81
C SER A 38 4.25 11.24 16.26
N ASN A 39 3.31 10.98 17.18
CA ASN A 39 3.45 11.33 18.61
C ASN A 39 4.20 10.27 19.44
N ARG A 40 4.80 9.24 18.82
CA ARG A 40 5.48 8.14 19.53
C ARG A 40 7.01 8.28 19.61
N GLY A 41 7.55 9.44 19.23
CA GLY A 41 8.99 9.75 19.33
C GLY A 41 9.84 9.24 18.15
N TYR A 42 9.20 8.87 17.04
CA TYR A 42 9.89 8.50 15.79
C TYR A 42 9.81 9.64 14.79
N GLU A 43 10.87 9.80 13.98
CA GLU A 43 10.87 10.77 12.88
C GLU A 43 9.83 10.36 11.82
N PRO A 44 8.98 11.28 11.33
CA PRO A 44 7.96 10.98 10.33
C PRO A 44 8.52 10.38 9.04
N GLU A 45 9.75 10.75 8.66
CA GLU A 45 10.41 10.23 7.45
C GLU A 45 10.78 8.75 7.58
N ASP A 46 11.25 8.32 8.76
CA ASP A 46 11.57 6.91 9.03
C ASP A 46 10.29 6.06 8.97
N LEU A 47 9.22 6.54 9.61
CA LEU A 47 7.91 5.90 9.56
C LEU A 47 7.37 5.82 8.13
N PHE A 48 7.58 6.87 7.34
CA PHE A 48 7.15 6.90 5.94
C PHE A 48 7.92 5.89 5.09
N GLN A 49 9.24 5.75 5.28
CA GLN A 49 10.02 4.73 4.58
C GLN A 49 9.55 3.31 4.93
N ILE A 50 9.35 3.02 6.22
CA ILE A 50 8.84 1.72 6.68
C ILE A 50 7.46 1.45 6.09
N GLY A 51 6.55 2.44 6.15
CA GLY A 51 5.21 2.34 5.58
C GLY A 51 5.22 2.14 4.06
N SER A 52 6.14 2.80 3.35
CA SER A 52 6.31 2.62 1.90
C SER A 52 6.78 1.21 1.54
N ILE A 53 7.69 0.63 2.33
CA ILE A 53 8.10 -0.77 2.18
C ILE A 53 6.92 -1.71 2.46
N GLY A 54 6.12 -1.40 3.49
CA GLY A 54 4.89 -2.14 3.81
C GLY A 54 3.90 -2.14 2.64
N LEU A 55 3.67 -0.97 2.03
CA LEU A 55 2.79 -0.83 0.87
C LEU A 55 3.28 -1.65 -0.33
N LEU A 56 4.59 -1.60 -0.63
CA LEU A 56 5.16 -2.41 -1.72
C LEU A 56 4.92 -3.90 -1.49
N LYS A 57 5.21 -4.39 -0.28
CA LYS A 57 4.94 -5.78 0.10
C LYS A 57 3.46 -6.13 0.02
N ALA A 58 2.58 -5.19 0.38
CA ALA A 58 1.14 -5.39 0.30
C ALA A 58 0.68 -5.54 -1.16
N ILE A 59 1.17 -4.67 -2.07
CA ILE A 59 0.91 -4.80 -3.51
C ILE A 59 1.39 -6.16 -4.01
N ASP A 60 2.61 -6.56 -3.66
CA ASP A 60 3.22 -7.79 -4.16
C ASP A 60 2.55 -9.07 -3.62
N ARG A 61 1.82 -9.01 -2.48
CA ARG A 61 1.22 -10.18 -1.81
C ARG A 61 -0.30 -10.20 -1.75
N PHE A 62 -0.97 -9.15 -2.17
CA PHE A 62 -2.43 -9.06 -2.10
C PHE A 62 -3.07 -10.13 -3.00
N ASP A 63 -3.88 -11.02 -2.43
CA ASP A 63 -4.65 -11.96 -3.25
C ASP A 63 -5.93 -11.27 -3.74
N THR A 64 -6.09 -11.18 -5.06
CA THR A 64 -7.31 -10.60 -5.67
C THR A 64 -8.55 -11.48 -5.48
N ALA A 65 -8.41 -12.71 -4.99
CA ALA A 65 -9.51 -13.55 -4.54
C ALA A 65 -10.02 -13.18 -3.15
N TYR A 66 -9.30 -12.33 -2.38
CA TYR A 66 -9.82 -11.85 -1.11
C TYR A 66 -11.03 -10.94 -1.32
N GLU A 67 -12.10 -11.18 -0.57
CA GLU A 67 -13.31 -10.34 -0.56
C GLU A 67 -13.15 -9.05 0.28
N VAL A 68 -11.91 -8.56 0.42
CA VAL A 68 -11.57 -7.33 1.17
C VAL A 68 -10.96 -6.29 0.24
N LYS A 69 -11.13 -5.01 0.61
CA LYS A 69 -10.49 -3.92 -0.13
C LYS A 69 -8.98 -3.95 0.10
N PHE A 70 -8.21 -3.65 -0.95
CA PHE A 70 -6.76 -3.53 -0.88
C PHE A 70 -6.31 -2.56 0.23
N SER A 71 -6.97 -1.41 0.37
CA SER A 71 -6.65 -0.43 1.42
C SER A 71 -6.82 -0.97 2.83
N THR A 72 -7.75 -1.91 3.04
CA THR A 72 -7.91 -2.60 4.33
C THR A 72 -6.77 -3.57 4.59
N TYR A 73 -6.31 -4.29 3.56
CA TYR A 73 -5.19 -5.22 3.67
C TYR A 73 -3.84 -4.50 3.87
N ALA A 74 -3.65 -3.35 3.24
CA ALA A 74 -2.39 -2.61 3.27
C ALA A 74 -2.14 -1.87 4.61
N VAL A 75 -3.15 -1.75 5.47
CA VAL A 75 -3.04 -1.07 6.76
C VAL A 75 -2.70 -2.10 7.85
N PRO A 76 -1.60 -1.94 8.60
CA PRO A 76 -1.31 -2.79 9.74
C PRO A 76 -2.40 -2.63 10.81
N ILE A 77 -2.90 -3.75 11.34
CA ILE A 77 -3.80 -3.78 12.49
C ILE A 77 -2.93 -3.69 13.74
N GLU A 78 -3.20 -2.70 14.60
CA GLU A 78 -2.56 -2.54 15.92
C GLU A 78 -2.93 -3.67 16.89
#